data_AF-A0A9D6WU86-F1
#
_entry.id   AF-A0A9D6WU86-F1
#
_cell.length_a   1.000
_cell.length_b   1.000
_cell.length_c   1.000
_cell.angle_alpha   90.00
_cell.angle_beta   90.00
_cell.angle_gamma   90.00
#
_symmetry.space_group_name_H-M   'P 1'
#
loop_
_entity.id
_entity.type
_entity.pdbx_description
1 polymer ?
#
loop_
_entity_poly.entity_id
_entity_poly.type
_entity_poly.pdbx_seq_one_letter_code
_entity_poly.pdbx_strand_id
1 'polypeptide(L)'
;MAVKMVAPILKDAHARIAQLPMGAALSAQVDQRATSVSFSTLISGGFTLNVINSIFVDPHLNDRNSFDWLTCILAHEYCHVQQGFWVDSIEQELIAYQMQLRVANEIGLAVGDDFKRFAPLDPKNKSDLEQARAFILDLAKFSVPTQTIYASLPLFQPTGAADNIGAAFKQLSAAGLAGIQAWQLVRDK
;
A
#
# COMPACT_ATOMS: atom_id res chain seq x y z
N MET A 1 -3.33 -11.48 -19.08
CA MET A 1 -3.31 -12.71 -18.26
C MET A 1 -4.26 -12.49 -17.10
N ALA A 2 -5.04 -13.48 -16.66
CA ALA A 2 -6.00 -13.27 -15.57
C ALA A 2 -5.30 -13.06 -14.22
N VAL A 3 -5.77 -12.09 -13.44
CA VAL A 3 -5.28 -11.79 -12.09
C VAL A 3 -5.44 -13.02 -11.21
N LYS A 4 -4.37 -13.42 -10.52
CA LYS A 4 -4.40 -14.61 -9.67
C LYS A 4 -4.94 -14.23 -8.29
N MET A 5 -6.25 -14.33 -8.12
CA MET A 5 -6.91 -14.12 -6.83
C MET A 5 -7.19 -15.45 -6.14
N VAL A 6 -6.58 -15.64 -4.98
CA VAL A 6 -6.59 -16.94 -4.27
C VAL A 6 -7.89 -17.23 -3.51
N ALA A 7 -8.78 -16.23 -3.36
CA ALA A 7 -10.05 -16.37 -2.64
C ALA A 7 -11.22 -15.72 -3.42
N PRO A 8 -12.45 -16.26 -3.32
CA PRO A 8 -13.63 -15.65 -3.96
C PRO A 8 -13.87 -14.21 -3.51
N ILE A 9 -13.72 -13.90 -2.23
CA ILE A 9 -13.98 -12.55 -1.70
C ILE A 9 -13.06 -11.48 -2.33
N LEU A 10 -11.81 -11.85 -2.68
CA LEU A 10 -10.88 -10.97 -3.37
C LEU A 10 -11.34 -10.70 -4.81
N LYS A 11 -11.89 -11.71 -5.49
CA LYS A 11 -12.48 -11.56 -6.83
C LYS A 11 -13.69 -10.64 -6.81
N ASP A 12 -14.56 -10.81 -5.82
CA ASP A 12 -15.75 -9.98 -5.66
C ASP A 12 -15.37 -8.52 -5.36
N ALA A 13 -14.40 -8.30 -4.47
CA ALA A 13 -13.90 -6.96 -4.16
C ALA A 13 -13.24 -6.29 -5.38
N HIS A 14 -12.44 -7.04 -6.15
CA HIS A 14 -11.86 -6.55 -7.40
C HIS A 14 -12.91 -6.20 -8.45
N ALA A 15 -13.91 -7.06 -8.64
CA ALA A 15 -15.02 -6.79 -9.55
C ALA A 15 -15.79 -5.54 -9.15
N ARG A 16 -15.98 -5.32 -7.84
CA ARG A 16 -16.58 -4.09 -7.32
C ARG A 16 -15.72 -2.86 -7.65
N ILE A 17 -14.41 -2.90 -7.38
CA ILE A 17 -13.48 -1.80 -7.73
C ILE A 17 -13.53 -1.53 -9.23
N ALA A 18 -13.58 -2.56 -10.08
CA ALA A 18 -13.65 -2.40 -11.53
C ALA A 18 -14.94 -1.70 -12.02
N GLN A 19 -16.03 -1.74 -11.25
CA GLN A 19 -17.30 -1.08 -11.55
C GLN A 19 -17.35 0.37 -11.05
N LEU A 20 -16.40 0.78 -10.20
CA LEU A 20 -16.31 2.12 -9.66
C LEU A 20 -15.69 3.08 -10.68
N PRO A 21 -16.19 4.32 -10.83
CA PRO A 21 -15.64 5.32 -11.75
C PRO A 21 -14.13 5.52 -11.61
N MET A 22 -13.62 5.55 -10.37
CA MET A 22 -12.19 5.70 -10.11
C MET A 22 -11.42 4.39 -10.00
N GLY A 23 -12.12 3.29 -9.73
CA GLY A 23 -11.52 1.97 -9.59
C GLY A 23 -11.28 1.24 -10.91
N ALA A 24 -12.02 1.58 -11.98
CA ALA A 24 -11.89 0.90 -13.27
C ALA A 24 -10.47 0.95 -13.86
N ALA A 25 -9.82 2.13 -13.84
CA ALA A 25 -8.46 2.28 -14.34
C ALA A 25 -7.43 1.54 -13.46
N LEU A 26 -7.65 1.51 -12.15
CA LEU A 26 -6.82 0.79 -11.19
C LEU A 26 -6.91 -0.73 -11.41
N SER A 27 -8.12 -1.27 -11.50
CA SER A 27 -8.34 -2.68 -11.78
C SER A 27 -7.72 -3.10 -13.11
N ALA A 28 -7.85 -2.27 -14.16
CA ALA A 28 -7.23 -2.55 -15.45
C ALA A 28 -5.70 -2.65 -15.38
N GLN A 29 -5.04 -1.85 -14.53
CA GLN A 29 -3.58 -1.95 -14.31
C GLN A 29 -3.20 -3.25 -13.61
N VAL A 30 -3.98 -3.66 -12.61
CA VAL A 30 -3.79 -4.95 -11.92
C VAL A 30 -3.96 -6.13 -12.89
N ASP A 31 -4.98 -6.06 -13.74
CA ASP A 31 -5.23 -7.04 -14.82
C ASP A 31 -4.08 -7.09 -15.82
N GLN A 32 -3.65 -5.93 -16.30
CA GLN A 32 -2.57 -5.81 -17.28
C GLN A 32 -1.26 -6.38 -16.76
N ARG A 33 -0.92 -6.11 -15.50
CA ARG A 33 0.31 -6.59 -14.85
C ARG A 33 0.21 -8.02 -14.35
N ALA A 34 -0.96 -8.65 -14.48
CA ALA A 34 -1.25 -10.00 -14.00
C ALA A 34 -0.89 -10.18 -12.51
N THR A 35 -1.18 -9.15 -11.72
CA THR A 35 -0.81 -9.11 -10.30
C THR A 35 -1.44 -10.28 -9.54
N SER A 36 -0.72 -10.89 -8.61
CA SER A 36 -1.26 -11.91 -7.72
C SER A 36 -1.82 -11.25 -6.46
N VAL A 37 -3.02 -11.63 -6.01
CA VAL A 37 -3.62 -11.09 -4.78
C VAL A 37 -3.89 -12.25 -3.82
N SER A 38 -3.31 -12.17 -2.62
CA SER A 38 -3.39 -13.26 -1.62
C SER A 38 -3.48 -12.77 -0.18
N PHE A 39 -4.00 -13.62 0.70
CA PHE A 39 -3.96 -13.36 2.13
C PHE A 39 -2.63 -13.79 2.74
N SER A 40 -2.14 -13.03 3.71
CA SER A 40 -0.89 -13.34 4.43
C SER A 40 -0.99 -12.97 5.90
N THR A 41 -0.76 -13.94 6.79
CA THR A 41 -0.72 -13.73 8.25
C THR A 41 0.46 -12.86 8.71
N LEU A 42 1.37 -12.50 7.80
CA LEU A 42 2.53 -11.66 8.10
C LEU A 42 2.23 -10.17 8.01
N ILE A 43 1.05 -9.79 7.55
CA ILE A 43 0.70 -8.40 7.22
C ILE A 43 -0.60 -8.02 7.92
N SER A 44 -0.66 -6.78 8.39
CA SER A 44 -1.89 -6.14 8.84
C SER A 44 -2.24 -5.01 7.88
N GLY A 45 -3.48 -5.00 7.38
CA GLY A 45 -3.90 -4.14 6.26
C GLY A 45 -3.60 -4.74 4.88
N GLY A 46 -2.94 -3.98 4.02
CA GLY A 46 -2.51 -4.38 2.69
C GLY A 46 -1.01 -4.10 2.48
N PHE A 47 -0.40 -4.80 1.52
CA PHE A 47 0.98 -4.54 1.11
C PHE A 47 1.22 -4.96 -0.34
N THR A 48 1.81 -4.06 -1.12
CA THR A 48 2.14 -4.28 -2.52
C THR A 48 3.65 -4.48 -2.71
N LEU A 49 4.03 -5.57 -3.37
CA LEU A 49 5.37 -5.82 -3.87
C LEU A 49 5.37 -5.83 -5.40
N ASN A 50 5.63 -4.66 -5.99
CA ASN A 50 5.69 -4.49 -7.43
C ASN A 50 6.77 -5.34 -8.12
N VAL A 51 7.88 -5.69 -7.43
CA VAL A 51 8.97 -6.52 -8.00
C VAL A 51 8.50 -7.92 -8.41
N ILE A 52 7.52 -8.48 -7.70
CA ILE A 52 6.94 -9.80 -7.98
C ILE A 52 5.48 -9.71 -8.40
N ASN A 53 5.02 -8.50 -8.79
CA ASN A 53 3.63 -8.20 -9.12
C ASN A 53 2.64 -8.85 -8.14
N SER A 54 2.79 -8.60 -6.84
CA SER A 54 1.95 -9.24 -5.83
C SER A 54 1.41 -8.25 -4.81
N ILE A 55 0.15 -8.47 -4.41
CA ILE A 55 -0.52 -7.82 -3.29
C ILE A 55 -0.80 -8.88 -2.23
N PHE A 56 -0.49 -8.52 -0.99
CA PHE A 56 -0.77 -9.30 0.20
C PHE A 56 -1.77 -8.54 1.06
N VAL A 57 -2.74 -9.26 1.60
CA VAL A 57 -3.82 -8.68 2.39
C VAL A 57 -3.93 -9.40 3.72
N ASP A 58 -4.32 -8.69 4.77
CA ASP A 58 -4.60 -9.25 6.08
C ASP A 58 -5.72 -10.31 6.00
N PRO A 59 -5.49 -11.55 6.47
CA PRO A 59 -6.48 -12.62 6.45
C PRO A 59 -7.71 -12.34 7.31
N HIS A 60 -7.65 -11.42 8.28
CA HIS A 60 -8.82 -11.02 9.06
C HIS A 60 -9.88 -10.31 8.22
N LEU A 61 -9.52 -9.83 7.03
CA LEU A 61 -10.44 -9.22 6.08
C LEU A 61 -11.14 -10.25 5.18
N ASN A 62 -10.88 -11.55 5.38
CA ASN A 62 -11.52 -12.64 4.65
C ASN A 62 -12.92 -12.99 5.20
N ASP A 63 -13.68 -11.98 5.62
CA ASP A 63 -15.06 -12.14 6.05
C ASP A 63 -15.98 -11.14 5.32
N ARG A 64 -17.27 -11.47 5.23
CA ARG A 64 -18.24 -10.62 4.53
C ARG A 64 -18.52 -9.30 5.26
N ASN A 65 -18.33 -9.25 6.58
CA ASN A 65 -18.60 -8.04 7.37
C ASN A 65 -17.52 -6.98 7.12
N SER A 66 -16.34 -7.41 6.71
CA SER A 66 -15.17 -6.59 6.36
C SER A 66 -15.08 -6.32 4.87
N PHE A 67 -16.06 -6.73 4.06
CA PHE A 67 -15.99 -6.66 2.60
C PHE A 67 -15.83 -5.23 2.06
N ASP A 68 -16.56 -4.26 2.63
CA ASP A 68 -16.42 -2.85 2.24
C ASP A 68 -15.01 -2.34 2.57
N TRP A 69 -14.49 -2.69 3.75
CA TRP A 69 -13.15 -2.29 4.18
C TRP A 69 -12.05 -2.97 3.35
N LEU A 70 -12.21 -4.24 3.02
CA LEU A 70 -11.36 -4.98 2.08
C LEU A 70 -11.33 -4.30 0.71
N THR A 71 -12.49 -3.85 0.21
CA THR A 71 -12.60 -3.14 -1.07
C THR A 71 -11.76 -1.85 -1.03
N CYS A 72 -11.84 -1.09 0.06
CA CYS A 72 -11.04 0.11 0.27
C CYS A 72 -9.54 -0.17 0.33
N ILE A 73 -9.12 -1.19 1.09
CA ILE A 73 -7.71 -1.58 1.20
C ILE A 73 -7.18 -2.05 -0.17
N LEU A 74 -7.93 -2.86 -0.91
CA LEU A 74 -7.49 -3.29 -2.23
C LEU A 74 -7.35 -2.11 -3.20
N ALA A 75 -8.22 -1.11 -3.13
CA ALA A 75 -8.07 0.09 -3.96
C ALA A 75 -6.80 0.90 -3.61
N HIS A 76 -6.41 0.94 -2.33
CA HIS A 76 -5.13 1.50 -1.87
C HIS A 76 -3.97 0.75 -2.54
N GLU A 77 -3.95 -0.58 -2.43
CA GLU A 77 -2.89 -1.42 -3.02
C GLU A 77 -2.83 -1.32 -4.55
N TYR A 78 -3.97 -1.16 -5.21
CA TYR A 78 -4.00 -1.01 -6.67
C TYR A 78 -3.37 0.31 -7.10
N CYS A 79 -3.43 1.34 -6.25
CA CYS A 79 -2.72 2.59 -6.49
C CYS A 79 -1.20 2.35 -6.55
N HIS A 80 -0.65 1.57 -5.61
CA HIS A 80 0.76 1.18 -5.64
C HIS A 80 1.12 0.37 -6.89
N VAL A 81 0.23 -0.52 -7.35
CA VAL A 81 0.41 -1.23 -8.62
C VAL A 81 0.44 -0.27 -9.81
N GLN A 82 -0.41 0.75 -9.84
CA GLN A 82 -0.41 1.75 -10.90
C GLN A 82 0.86 2.63 -10.86
N GLN A 83 1.28 3.05 -9.66
CA GLN A 83 2.46 3.88 -9.47
C GLN A 83 3.74 3.12 -9.83
N GLY A 84 3.78 1.80 -9.58
CA GLY A 84 4.82 0.89 -10.10
C GLY A 84 6.17 0.98 -9.39
N PHE A 85 6.25 1.68 -8.26
CA PHE A 85 7.49 1.80 -7.48
C PHE A 85 7.72 0.54 -6.64
N TRP A 86 8.98 0.17 -6.47
CA TRP A 86 9.33 -0.91 -5.53
C TRP A 86 9.10 -0.45 -4.09
N VAL A 87 9.50 0.78 -3.81
CA VAL A 87 9.57 1.40 -2.50
C VAL A 87 8.73 2.66 -2.57
N ASP A 88 7.71 2.75 -1.71
CA ASP A 88 6.83 3.90 -1.68
C ASP A 88 7.44 5.10 -0.95
N SER A 89 7.11 6.29 -1.43
CA SER A 89 7.39 7.59 -0.81
C SER A 89 6.13 8.08 -0.07
N ILE A 90 6.27 9.11 0.79
CA ILE A 90 5.10 9.67 1.49
C ILE A 90 4.09 10.23 0.50
N GLU A 91 4.58 10.77 -0.62
CA GLU A 91 3.73 11.21 -1.72
C GLU A 91 2.88 10.06 -2.27
N GLN A 92 3.50 8.90 -2.51
CA GLN A 92 2.82 7.73 -3.05
C GLN A 92 1.78 7.15 -2.08
N GLU A 93 2.17 7.02 -0.81
CA GLU A 93 1.28 6.60 0.29
C GLU A 93 0.12 7.56 0.49
N LEU A 94 0.36 8.87 0.47
CA LEU A 94 -0.70 9.87 0.58
C LEU A 94 -1.70 9.73 -0.56
N ILE A 95 -1.23 9.56 -1.80
CA ILE A 95 -2.11 9.32 -2.95
C ILE A 95 -2.92 8.03 -2.77
N ALA A 96 -2.31 6.96 -2.25
CA ALA A 96 -2.99 5.69 -2.00
C ALA A 96 -4.07 5.80 -0.90
N TYR A 97 -3.80 6.49 0.22
CA TYR A 97 -4.82 6.79 1.23
C TYR A 97 -5.93 7.69 0.70
N GLN A 98 -5.61 8.67 -0.14
CA GLN A 98 -6.63 9.48 -0.80
C GLN A 98 -7.49 8.66 -1.75
N MET A 99 -6.92 7.67 -2.44
CA MET A 99 -7.69 6.73 -3.26
C MET A 99 -8.62 5.87 -2.40
N GLN A 100 -8.12 5.35 -1.28
CA GLN A 100 -8.92 4.60 -0.31
C GLN A 100 -10.14 5.39 0.17
N LEU A 101 -9.97 6.68 0.49
CA LEU A 101 -11.06 7.58 0.89
C LEU A 101 -12.07 7.81 -0.23
N ARG A 102 -11.60 7.98 -1.48
CA ARG A 102 -12.49 8.16 -2.64
C ARG A 102 -13.35 6.92 -2.85
N VAL A 103 -12.74 5.74 -2.85
CA VAL A 103 -13.47 4.47 -2.99
C VAL A 103 -14.44 4.27 -1.82
N ALA A 104 -14.03 4.57 -0.58
CA ALA A 104 -14.92 4.50 0.57
C ALA A 104 -16.16 5.38 0.40
N ASN A 105 -15.99 6.61 -0.10
CA ASN A 105 -17.09 7.51 -0.39
C ASN A 105 -18.02 6.96 -1.49
N GLU A 106 -17.46 6.42 -2.58
CA GLU A 106 -18.25 5.85 -3.68
C GLU A 106 -19.07 4.63 -3.24
N ILE A 107 -18.58 3.85 -2.29
CA ILE A 107 -19.30 2.68 -1.76
C ILE A 107 -20.16 3.00 -0.52
N GLY A 108 -20.19 4.24 -0.05
CA GLY A 108 -20.95 4.67 1.12
C GLY A 108 -20.38 4.21 2.47
N LEU A 109 -19.10 3.84 2.52
CA LEU A 109 -18.43 3.42 3.75
C LEU A 109 -17.98 4.64 4.57
N ALA A 110 -18.46 4.72 5.81
CA ALA A 110 -17.98 5.70 6.77
C ALA A 110 -16.58 5.32 7.26
N VAL A 111 -15.56 6.02 6.77
CA VAL A 111 -14.19 5.89 7.28
C VAL A 111 -14.00 6.66 8.58
N GLY A 112 -13.17 6.13 9.47
CA GLY A 112 -12.80 6.79 10.72
C GLY A 112 -12.11 8.14 10.48
N ASP A 113 -12.19 9.02 11.49
CA ASP A 113 -11.66 10.39 11.38
C ASP A 113 -10.15 10.43 11.13
N ASP A 114 -9.42 9.40 11.58
CA ASP A 114 -7.98 9.26 11.32
C ASP A 114 -7.66 9.23 9.82
N PHE A 115 -8.48 8.56 9.00
CA PHE A 115 -8.26 8.51 7.56
C PHE A 115 -8.66 9.82 6.88
N LYS A 116 -9.70 10.52 7.37
CA LYS A 116 -10.16 11.78 6.78
C LYS A 116 -9.09 12.88 6.79
N ARG A 117 -8.11 12.77 7.69
CA ARG A 117 -6.96 13.68 7.79
C ARG A 117 -6.10 13.73 6.52
N PHE A 118 -6.15 12.71 5.66
CA PHE A 118 -5.42 12.70 4.39
C PHE A 118 -6.13 13.46 3.26
N ALA A 119 -7.46 13.64 3.35
CA ALA A 119 -8.25 14.27 2.29
C ALA A 119 -7.81 15.70 1.91
N PRO A 120 -7.45 16.60 2.85
CA PRO A 120 -7.10 17.98 2.51
C PRO A 120 -5.63 18.17 2.10
N LEU A 121 -4.78 17.14 2.19
CA LEU A 121 -3.34 17.26 1.99
C LEU A 121 -2.96 17.26 0.51
N ASP A 122 -2.10 18.17 0.07
CA ASP A 122 -1.57 18.18 -1.30
C ASP A 122 -0.30 17.32 -1.41
N PRO A 123 -0.28 16.24 -2.22
CA PRO A 123 0.90 15.39 -2.42
C PRO A 123 2.09 16.10 -3.07
N LYS A 124 1.92 17.31 -3.61
CA LYS A 124 3.01 18.13 -4.15
C LYS A 124 3.51 19.19 -3.17
N ASN A 125 2.83 19.38 -2.04
CA ASN A 125 3.20 20.37 -1.04
C ASN A 125 4.08 19.75 0.06
N LYS A 126 5.25 20.33 0.29
CA LYS A 126 6.21 19.81 1.28
C LYS A 126 5.66 19.79 2.72
N SER A 127 4.91 20.82 3.13
CA SER A 127 4.33 20.90 4.47
C SER A 127 3.25 19.85 4.68
N ASP A 128 2.47 19.57 3.64
CA ASP A 128 1.43 18.54 3.68
C ASP A 128 2.02 17.14 3.66
N LEU A 129 3.13 16.93 2.96
CA LEU A 129 3.87 15.67 3.02
C LEU A 129 4.44 15.40 4.42
N GLU A 130 4.94 16.41 5.14
CA GLU A 130 5.37 16.21 6.54
C GLU A 130 4.18 15.86 7.46
N GLN A 131 3.01 16.47 7.25
CA GLN A 131 1.79 16.11 7.97
C GLN A 131 1.33 14.69 7.65
N ALA A 132 1.30 14.31 6.37
CA ALA A 132 0.98 12.97 5.92
C ALA A 132 1.91 11.93 6.56
N ARG A 133 3.22 12.22 6.60
CA ARG A 133 4.21 11.38 7.26
C ARG A 133 3.88 11.15 8.73
N ALA A 134 3.54 12.22 9.46
CA ALA A 134 3.15 12.11 10.87
C ALA A 134 1.89 11.24 11.04
N PHE A 135 0.90 11.37 10.16
CA PHE A 135 -0.35 10.62 10.24
C PHE A 135 -0.13 9.13 9.92
N ILE A 136 0.66 8.81 8.89
CA ILE A 136 1.04 7.43 8.55
C ILE A 136 1.78 6.79 9.72
N LEU A 137 2.70 7.53 10.36
CA LEU A 137 3.39 7.05 11.55
C LEU A 137 2.44 6.76 12.72
N ASP A 138 1.43 7.60 12.92
CA ASP A 138 0.40 7.36 13.93
C ASP A 138 -0.43 6.10 13.63
N LEU A 139 -0.78 5.85 12.37
CA LEU A 139 -1.46 4.62 11.94
C LEU A 139 -0.57 3.37 12.07
N ALA A 140 0.72 3.50 11.76
CA ALA A 140 1.67 2.38 11.82
C ALA A 140 1.97 1.94 13.27
N LYS A 141 1.69 2.77 14.30
CA LYS A 141 1.86 2.40 15.72
C LYS A 141 1.15 1.11 16.11
N PHE A 142 0.17 0.66 15.31
CA PHE A 142 -0.64 -0.53 15.56
C PHE A 142 -0.13 -1.84 14.91
N SER A 143 0.94 -1.83 14.10
CA SER A 143 1.54 -3.09 13.59
C SER A 143 3.06 -3.01 13.34
N VAL A 144 3.81 -3.89 14.03
CA VAL A 144 5.30 -3.97 14.00
C VAL A 144 5.87 -4.32 12.60
N PRO A 145 5.28 -5.23 11.80
CA PRO A 145 5.80 -5.54 10.45
C PRO A 145 5.68 -4.36 9.47
N THR A 146 4.58 -3.60 9.58
CA THR A 146 4.30 -2.43 8.75
C THR A 146 5.24 -1.28 9.12
N GLN A 147 5.49 -1.03 10.42
CA GLN A 147 6.55 -0.10 10.85
C GLN A 147 7.92 -0.46 10.28
N THR A 148 8.22 -1.76 10.22
CA THR A 148 9.51 -2.29 9.78
C THR A 148 9.75 -2.03 8.29
N ILE A 149 8.71 -2.22 7.46
CA ILE A 149 8.74 -1.88 6.05
C ILE A 149 8.82 -0.37 5.88
N TYR A 150 7.94 0.41 6.51
CA TYR A 150 7.95 1.88 6.39
C TYR A 150 9.28 2.49 6.85
N ALA A 151 9.88 1.99 7.94
CA ALA A 151 11.20 2.41 8.43
C ALA A 151 12.38 2.02 7.53
N SER A 152 12.21 1.03 6.64
CA SER A 152 13.23 0.56 5.69
C SER A 152 13.19 1.30 4.34
N LEU A 153 12.07 1.95 4.01
CA LEU A 153 11.98 2.82 2.84
C LEU A 153 12.92 4.03 3.08
N PRO A 154 13.46 4.70 2.03
CA PRO A 154 14.22 5.95 2.13
C PRO A 154 13.52 7.06 2.92
N LEU A 155 12.24 6.86 3.25
CA LEU A 155 11.39 7.56 4.21
C LEU A 155 12.00 7.82 5.60
N PHE A 156 13.03 7.09 6.05
CA PHE A 156 13.57 7.20 7.42
C PHE A 156 15.09 7.33 7.54
N GLN A 157 15.80 7.61 6.47
CA GLN A 157 17.17 8.13 6.62
C GLN A 157 17.10 9.66 6.73
N PRO A 158 17.40 10.32 7.88
CA PRO A 158 17.98 9.81 9.12
C PRO A 158 17.41 10.50 10.38
N THR A 159 16.21 10.18 10.86
CA THR A 159 15.82 10.56 12.24
C THR A 159 14.74 9.62 12.79
N GLY A 160 15.13 8.76 13.74
CA GLY A 160 14.27 8.36 14.85
C GLY A 160 13.70 6.94 14.88
N ALA A 161 13.44 6.27 13.76
CA ALA A 161 12.84 4.91 13.81
C ALA A 161 13.89 3.77 13.78
N ALA A 162 15.05 4.02 13.17
CA ALA A 162 16.06 2.98 12.96
C ALA A 162 16.75 2.49 14.25
N ASP A 163 16.68 3.26 15.34
CA ASP A 163 17.32 2.88 16.61
C ASP A 163 16.47 1.93 17.44
N ASN A 164 15.19 1.75 17.11
CA ASN A 164 14.28 0.82 17.79
C ASN A 164 14.18 -0.57 17.11
N ILE A 165 14.70 -0.72 15.88
CA ILE A 165 14.47 -1.92 15.05
C ILE A 165 15.73 -2.83 14.93
N GLY A 166 16.85 -2.44 15.56
CA GLY A 166 18.02 -3.28 15.76
C GLY A 166 18.99 -3.39 14.56
N ALA A 167 20.24 -3.77 14.84
CA ALA A 167 21.35 -3.75 13.87
C ALA A 167 21.20 -4.76 12.71
N ALA A 168 20.59 -5.92 12.95
CA ALA A 168 20.34 -6.93 11.92
C ALA A 168 19.36 -6.41 10.85
N PHE A 169 18.41 -5.57 11.24
CA PHE A 169 17.42 -5.01 10.32
C PHE A 169 17.97 -3.87 9.45
N LYS A 170 18.88 -3.06 9.99
CA LYS A 170 19.67 -2.08 9.21
C LYS A 170 20.44 -2.78 8.08
N GLN A 171 20.99 -3.97 8.35
CA GLN A 171 21.73 -4.76 7.35
C GLN A 171 20.80 -5.36 6.28
N LEU A 172 19.65 -5.91 6.66
CA LEU A 172 18.67 -6.45 5.71
C LEU A 172 18.06 -5.37 4.80
N SER A 173 17.74 -4.20 5.35
CA SER A 173 17.23 -3.06 4.59
C SER A 173 18.29 -2.51 3.62
N ALA A 174 19.54 -2.40 4.08
CA ALA A 174 20.66 -1.99 3.23
C ALA A 174 20.96 -3.00 2.12
N ALA A 175 20.88 -4.31 2.41
CA ALA A 175 21.04 -5.36 1.42
C ALA A 175 19.90 -5.37 0.40
N GLY A 176 18.66 -5.16 0.85
CA GLY A 176 17.49 -4.97 -0.02
C GLY A 176 17.67 -3.77 -0.95
N LEU A 177 18.05 -2.61 -0.40
CA LEU A 177 18.30 -1.39 -1.17
C LEU A 177 19.45 -1.56 -2.18
N ALA A 178 20.54 -2.21 -1.79
CA ALA A 178 21.65 -2.52 -2.69
C ALA A 178 21.23 -3.46 -3.82
N GLY A 179 20.39 -4.47 -3.51
CA GLY A 179 19.79 -5.34 -4.52
C GLY A 179 18.89 -4.59 -5.51
N ILE A 180 18.11 -3.62 -5.01
CA ILE A 180 17.24 -2.74 -5.83
C ILE A 180 18.08 -1.88 -6.78
N GLN A 181 19.14 -1.24 -6.27
CA GLN A 181 20.03 -0.40 -7.07
C GLN A 181 20.76 -1.22 -8.15
N ALA A 182 21.21 -2.43 -7.79
CA ALA A 182 21.82 -3.35 -8.75
C ALA A 182 20.85 -3.77 -9.85
N TRP A 183 19.57 -4.00 -9.51
CA TRP A 183 18.55 -4.37 -10.49
C TRP A 183 18.17 -3.22 -11.43
N GLN A 184 18.09 -1.98 -10.93
CA GLN A 184 17.82 -0.79 -11.75
C GLN A 184 18.92 -0.57 -12.81
N LEU A 185 20.19 -0.77 -12.43
CA LEU A 185 21.33 -0.70 -13.35
C LEU A 185 21.32 -1.76 -14.46
N VAL A 186 20.61 -2.86 -14.26
CA VAL A 186 20.45 -3.95 -15.23
C VAL A 186 19.25 -3.71 -16.13
N ARG A 187 18.17 -3.11 -15.62
CA ARG A 187 16.94 -2.83 -16.38
C ARG A 187 17.10 -1.69 -17.38
N ASP A 188 17.94 -0.69 -17.06
CA ASP A 188 18.12 0.52 -17.88
C ASP A 188 19.24 0.35 -18.94
N LYS A 189 19.64 -0.89 -19.24
CA LYS A 189 20.53 -1.29 -20.33
C LYS A 189 19.78 -2.12 -21.37
#